data_AF-A0A6P6KZX5-F1
#
_entry.id   AF-A0A6P6KZX5-F1
#
_cell.length_a   1.000
_cell.length_b   1.000
_cell.length_c   1.000
_cell.angle_alpha   90.00
_cell.angle_beta   90.00
_cell.angle_gamma   90.00
#
_symmetry.space_group_name_H-M   'P 1'
#
loop_
_entity.id
_entity.type
_entity.pdbx_description
1 polymer ?
#
loop_
_entity_poly.entity_id
_entity_poly.type
_entity_poly.pdbx_seq_one_letter_code
_entity_poly.pdbx_strand_id
1 'polypeptide(L)'
;MMASVYQNRRMMASVSEQLLAALDELDADKLKMFKWYLKNYYGVSAADLEKVDTSDTVDLMIKHCGPEEAVKITVDILRKMNQNYLAEELEKTHKRVTFTNIDLWTRNDFLQYSQQLTLDLNTVNEYLHLSENNRVITFTDTDQSHPDHPDRFDPVPQVLCRESVCGRCYWELEWRGGVRISVSYKSISRKGAGYECVFGCNDQSWSL
;
A
#
# COMPACT_ATOMS: atom_id res chain seq x y z
N MET A 1 -1.55 34.97 -13.70
CA MET A 1 -1.69 35.35 -12.27
C MET A 1 -1.09 34.23 -11.45
N MET A 2 -0.15 34.55 -10.56
CA MET A 2 0.45 33.61 -9.62
C MET A 2 -0.30 33.65 -8.28
N ALA A 3 -0.50 32.48 -7.68
CA ALA A 3 -0.79 32.32 -6.27
C ALA A 3 0.26 31.38 -5.68
N SER A 4 1.11 31.93 -4.82
CA SER A 4 2.02 31.20 -3.93
C SER A 4 1.20 30.71 -2.74
N VAL A 5 1.20 29.40 -2.50
CA VAL A 5 0.76 28.82 -1.24
C VAL A 5 1.99 28.18 -0.62
N TYR A 6 2.39 28.74 0.53
CA TYR A 6 3.42 28.25 1.42
C TYR A 6 3.36 26.71 1.53
N GLN A 7 4.36 26.03 0.98
CA GLN A 7 4.64 24.64 1.34
C GLN A 7 4.95 24.62 2.84
N ASN A 8 4.02 24.10 3.62
CA ASN A 8 4.30 23.70 5.00
C ASN A 8 5.20 22.45 4.93
N ARG A 9 6.47 22.70 4.67
CA ARG A 9 7.54 21.73 4.49
C ARG A 9 7.94 21.18 5.86
N ARG A 10 7.09 20.35 6.47
CA ARG A 10 7.60 19.35 7.42
C ARG A 10 8.18 18.24 6.55
N MET A 11 9.46 18.39 6.17
CA MET A 11 10.15 17.42 5.31
C MET A 11 10.00 16.02 5.92
N MET A 12 9.39 15.12 5.17
CA MET A 12 9.49 13.69 5.40
C MET A 12 10.96 13.32 5.34
N ALA A 13 11.48 12.69 6.39
CA ALA A 13 12.87 12.30 6.44
C ALA A 13 13.15 11.24 5.37
N SER A 14 13.98 11.57 4.37
CA SER A 14 14.52 10.62 3.39
C SER A 14 15.19 9.45 4.11
N VAL A 15 15.29 8.28 3.46
CA VAL A 15 16.06 7.14 4.01
C VAL A 15 17.49 7.57 4.36
N SER A 16 18.08 8.46 3.56
CA SER A 16 19.39 9.06 3.87
C SER A 16 19.40 9.81 5.20
N GLU A 17 18.37 10.61 5.47
CA GLU A 17 18.26 11.40 6.71
C GLU A 17 17.99 10.50 7.92
N GLN A 18 17.23 9.41 7.74
CA GLN A 18 17.00 8.41 8.79
C GLN A 18 18.30 7.69 9.18
N LEU A 19 19.09 7.27 8.18
CA LEU A 19 20.38 6.63 8.39
C LEU A 19 21.39 7.59 9.03
N LEU A 20 21.46 8.83 8.53
CA LEU A 20 22.31 9.88 9.10
C LEU A 20 21.97 10.13 10.57
N ALA A 21 20.69 10.32 10.90
CA ALA A 21 20.26 10.53 12.28
C ALA A 21 20.65 9.37 13.20
N ALA A 22 20.55 8.11 12.73
CA ALA A 22 20.96 6.95 13.52
C ALA A 22 22.49 6.88 13.72
N LEU A 23 23.27 7.30 12.73
CA LEU A 23 24.74 7.31 12.82
C LEU A 23 25.27 8.49 13.63
N ASP A 24 24.60 9.64 13.63
CA ASP A 24 24.98 10.83 14.40
C ASP A 24 24.79 10.62 15.91
N GLU A 25 23.92 9.68 16.32
CA GLU A 25 23.78 9.24 17.72
C GLU A 25 24.94 8.33 18.20
N LEU A 26 25.83 7.91 17.29
CA LEU A 26 27.02 7.13 17.63
C LEU A 26 28.18 8.04 18.00
N ASP A 27 28.81 7.77 19.15
CA ASP A 27 30.11 8.36 19.47
C ASP A 27 31.21 7.88 18.50
N ALA A 28 32.36 8.57 18.51
CA ALA A 28 33.44 8.32 17.56
C ALA A 28 33.96 6.87 17.57
N ASP A 29 34.02 6.23 18.74
CA ASP A 29 34.49 4.86 18.89
C ASP A 29 33.48 3.86 18.31
N LYS A 30 32.18 4.07 18.59
CA LYS A 30 31.11 3.28 17.99
C LYS A 30 31.04 3.51 16.50
N LEU A 31 31.17 4.74 16.00
CA LEU A 31 31.17 5.01 14.57
C LEU A 31 32.32 4.28 13.86
N LYS A 32 33.51 4.25 14.48
CA LYS A 32 34.64 3.47 13.97
C LYS A 32 34.31 1.97 13.93
N MET A 33 33.67 1.44 14.96
CA MET A 33 33.22 0.05 15.01
C MET A 33 32.14 -0.23 13.95
N PHE A 34 31.21 0.68 13.72
CA PHE A 34 30.20 0.57 12.66
C PHE A 34 30.86 0.46 11.29
N LYS A 35 31.80 1.38 10.97
CA LYS A 35 32.55 1.37 9.71
C LYS A 35 33.36 0.09 9.53
N TRP A 36 33.91 -0.47 10.61
CA TRP A 36 34.61 -1.76 10.57
C TRP A 36 33.68 -2.92 10.18
N TYR A 37 32.49 -3.00 10.77
CA TYR A 37 31.50 -4.01 10.39
C TYR A 37 31.01 -3.80 8.95
N LEU A 38 30.80 -2.55 8.53
CA LEU A 38 30.36 -2.20 7.19
C LEU A 38 31.39 -2.64 6.13
N LYS A 39 32.68 -2.43 6.41
CA LYS A 39 33.78 -2.90 5.58
C LYS A 39 33.73 -4.41 5.37
N ASN A 40 33.51 -5.17 6.45
CA ASN A 40 33.40 -6.62 6.39
C ASN A 40 32.15 -7.08 5.63
N TYR A 41 31.10 -6.26 5.59
CA TYR A 41 29.87 -6.55 4.85
C TYR A 41 30.04 -6.39 3.34
N TYR A 42 30.69 -5.32 2.88
CA TYR A 42 30.83 -5.03 1.44
C TYR A 42 32.15 -5.49 0.81
N GLY A 43 33.14 -5.93 1.60
CA GLY A 43 34.45 -6.34 1.09
C GLY A 43 35.26 -5.20 0.46
N VAL A 44 35.02 -3.95 0.86
CA VAL A 44 35.70 -2.74 0.33
C VAL A 44 37.02 -2.48 1.06
N SER A 45 37.99 -1.87 0.37
CA SER A 45 39.29 -1.48 0.93
C SER A 45 39.14 -0.51 2.11
N ALA A 46 39.94 -0.72 3.17
CA ALA A 46 39.85 0.05 4.43
C ALA A 46 40.27 1.52 4.28
N ALA A 47 41.09 1.84 3.27
CA ALA A 47 41.68 3.15 3.10
C ALA A 47 40.65 4.22 2.70
N ASP A 48 39.54 3.79 2.08
CA ASP A 48 38.53 4.69 1.53
C ASP A 48 37.44 5.04 2.56
N LEU A 49 37.23 4.25 3.62
CA LEU A 49 36.15 4.48 4.60
C LEU A 49 36.60 5.22 5.88
N GLU A 50 37.89 5.20 6.23
CA GLU A 50 38.38 5.87 7.44
C GLU A 50 38.42 7.40 7.32
N LYS A 51 38.47 7.95 6.11
CA LYS A 51 38.52 9.41 5.85
C LYS A 51 37.16 10.05 5.56
N VAL A 52 36.14 9.22 5.40
CA VAL A 52 34.86 9.59 4.83
C VAL A 52 33.90 10.00 5.94
N ASP A 53 33.13 11.07 5.73
CA ASP A 53 32.19 11.56 6.75
C ASP A 53 30.96 10.62 6.88
N THR A 54 30.06 10.93 7.83
CA THR A 54 28.85 10.12 8.05
C THR A 54 27.91 10.15 6.84
N SER A 55 27.83 11.29 6.13
CA SER A 55 26.98 11.47 4.94
C SER A 55 27.45 10.62 3.78
N ASP A 56 28.73 10.70 3.45
CA ASP A 56 29.33 9.93 2.38
C ASP A 56 29.25 8.41 2.67
N THR A 57 29.31 8.01 3.95
CA THR A 57 29.11 6.60 4.35
C THR A 57 27.68 6.14 4.01
N VAL A 58 26.67 6.96 4.32
CA VAL A 58 25.27 6.68 4.00
C VAL A 58 25.04 6.66 2.49
N ASP A 59 25.58 7.64 1.76
CA ASP A 59 25.48 7.71 0.30
C ASP A 59 26.11 6.48 -0.37
N LEU A 60 27.26 6.02 0.13
CA LEU A 60 27.92 4.81 -0.34
C LEU A 60 27.01 3.58 -0.14
N MET A 61 26.41 3.42 1.03
CA MET A 61 25.50 2.31 1.32
C MET A 61 24.32 2.31 0.36
N ILE A 62 23.64 3.45 0.21
CA ILE A 62 22.49 3.61 -0.67
C ILE A 62 22.88 3.32 -2.12
N LYS A 63 24.03 3.83 -2.58
CA LYS A 63 24.52 3.59 -3.94
C LYS A 63 24.83 2.11 -4.22
N HIS A 64 25.34 1.38 -3.24
CA HIS A 64 25.78 -0.02 -3.44
C HIS A 64 24.65 -1.05 -3.31
N CYS A 65 23.71 -0.87 -2.39
CA CYS A 65 22.68 -1.88 -2.10
C CYS A 65 21.25 -1.36 -2.21
N GLY A 66 21.05 -0.07 -2.44
CA GLY A 66 19.74 0.58 -2.45
C GLY A 66 19.28 0.99 -1.04
N PRO A 67 18.28 1.89 -0.95
CA PRO A 67 17.87 2.51 0.32
C PRO A 67 17.33 1.50 1.33
N GLU A 68 16.46 0.59 0.90
CA GLU A 68 15.83 -0.41 1.78
C GLU A 68 16.85 -1.40 2.36
N GLU A 69 17.79 -1.84 1.52
CA GLU A 69 18.83 -2.78 1.95
C GLU A 69 19.85 -2.08 2.86
N ALA A 70 20.15 -0.80 2.60
CA ALA A 70 21.01 0.01 3.47
C ALA A 70 20.44 0.12 4.90
N VAL A 71 19.12 0.27 5.06
CA VAL A 71 18.45 0.26 6.37
C VAL A 71 18.66 -1.08 7.08
N LYS A 72 18.41 -2.20 6.41
CA LYS A 72 18.59 -3.54 7.01
C LYS A 72 20.03 -3.78 7.45
N ILE A 73 20.99 -3.44 6.59
CA ILE A 73 22.42 -3.57 6.90
C ILE A 73 22.79 -2.73 8.12
N THR A 74 22.30 -1.49 8.18
CA THR A 74 22.55 -0.58 9.31
C THR A 74 22.00 -1.16 10.61
N VAL A 75 20.75 -1.62 10.59
CA VAL A 75 20.10 -2.25 11.75
C VAL A 75 20.86 -3.49 12.20
N ASP A 76 21.29 -4.36 11.29
CA ASP A 76 22.05 -5.56 11.61
C ASP A 76 23.41 -5.24 12.23
N ILE A 77 24.09 -4.22 11.70
CA ILE A 77 25.36 -3.76 12.26
C ILE A 77 25.13 -3.19 13.66
N LEU A 78 24.14 -2.31 13.84
CA LEU A 78 23.79 -1.72 15.14
C LEU A 78 23.53 -2.83 16.19
N ARG A 79 22.81 -3.89 15.81
CA ARG A 79 22.61 -5.07 16.69
C ARG A 79 23.92 -5.78 17.03
N LYS A 80 24.81 -6.01 16.06
CA LYS A 80 26.12 -6.66 16.27
C LYS A 80 27.02 -5.88 17.22
N MET A 81 26.92 -4.55 17.23
CA MET A 81 27.65 -3.68 18.15
C MET A 81 26.91 -3.36 19.45
N ASN A 82 25.83 -4.09 19.76
CA ASN A 82 24.97 -3.91 20.94
C ASN A 82 24.26 -2.54 21.03
N GLN A 83 24.05 -1.85 19.90
CA GLN A 83 23.21 -0.65 19.81
C GLN A 83 21.74 -1.01 19.50
N ASN A 84 21.16 -1.89 20.32
CA ASN A 84 19.82 -2.44 20.09
C ASN A 84 18.73 -1.37 20.12
N TYR A 85 18.86 -0.37 20.99
CA TYR A 85 17.92 0.76 21.06
C TYR A 85 17.87 1.53 19.74
N LEU A 86 19.03 1.92 19.20
CA LEU A 86 19.11 2.63 17.91
C LEU A 86 18.61 1.76 16.75
N ALA A 87 18.90 0.45 16.78
CA ALA A 87 18.38 -0.48 15.78
C ALA A 87 16.85 -0.54 15.79
N GLU A 88 16.23 -0.63 16.97
CA GLU A 88 14.77 -0.63 17.13
C GLU A 88 14.15 0.72 16.72
N GLU A 89 14.74 1.84 17.14
CA GLU A 89 14.23 3.16 16.80
C GLU A 89 14.34 3.45 15.29
N LEU A 90 15.42 3.03 14.63
CA LEU A 90 15.55 3.13 13.18
C LEU A 90 14.48 2.29 12.47
N GLU A 91 14.28 1.03 12.87
CA GLU A 91 13.22 0.18 12.30
C GLU A 91 11.82 0.76 12.51
N LYS A 92 11.52 1.27 13.72
CA LYS A 92 10.23 1.91 14.02
C LYS A 92 10.03 3.16 13.18
N THR A 93 11.04 4.02 13.10
CA THR A 93 10.99 5.26 12.33
C THR A 93 10.80 4.98 10.85
N HIS A 94 11.56 4.04 10.30
CA HIS A 94 11.46 3.64 8.91
C HIS A 94 10.09 3.04 8.58
N LYS A 95 9.58 2.12 9.41
CA LYS A 95 8.22 1.56 9.26
C LYS A 95 7.14 2.64 9.35
N ARG A 96 7.26 3.59 10.28
CA ARG A 96 6.32 4.71 10.40
C ARG A 96 6.35 5.59 9.16
N VAL A 97 7.54 5.93 8.65
CA VAL A 97 7.68 6.74 7.43
C VAL A 97 7.09 6.01 6.21
N THR A 98 7.35 4.72 6.03
CA THR A 98 6.75 3.93 4.94
C THR A 98 5.23 3.87 5.03
N PHE A 99 4.66 3.71 6.23
CA PHE A 99 3.22 3.75 6.44
C PHE A 99 2.65 5.15 6.15
N THR A 100 3.33 6.21 6.60
CA THR A 100 2.91 7.59 6.30
C THR A 100 3.14 7.98 4.84
N ASN A 101 4.02 7.31 4.09
CA ASN A 101 4.16 7.50 2.63
C ASN A 101 2.96 6.93 1.87
N ILE A 102 2.26 5.94 2.40
CA ILE A 102 0.93 5.53 1.89
C ILE A 102 -0.07 6.65 2.17
N ASP A 103 -0.02 7.28 3.35
CA ASP A 103 -0.77 8.50 3.68
C ASP A 103 -0.29 9.77 2.94
N LEU A 104 0.85 9.74 2.23
CA LEU A 104 1.30 10.85 1.39
C LEU A 104 0.66 10.84 0.01
N TRP A 105 0.13 9.70 -0.44
CA TRP A 105 -0.65 9.69 -1.65
C TRP A 105 -1.92 10.47 -1.37
N THR A 106 -1.93 11.70 -1.88
CA THR A 106 -3.13 12.52 -1.85
C THR A 106 -4.19 11.83 -2.69
N ARG A 107 -5.46 12.17 -2.46
CA ARG A 107 -6.55 11.74 -3.34
C ARG A 107 -6.19 11.94 -4.83
N ASN A 108 -5.50 13.02 -5.17
CA ASN A 108 -5.06 13.30 -6.55
C ASN A 108 -4.06 12.28 -7.10
N ASP A 109 -3.17 11.74 -6.27
CA ASP A 109 -2.22 10.70 -6.68
C ASP A 109 -2.94 9.37 -6.97
N PHE A 110 -4.09 9.13 -6.34
CA PHE A 110 -4.96 8.00 -6.67
C PHE A 110 -5.82 8.26 -7.90
N LEU A 111 -6.28 9.50 -8.10
CA LEU A 111 -7.11 9.89 -9.24
C LEU A 111 -6.42 9.66 -10.60
N GLN A 112 -5.09 9.63 -10.66
CA GLN A 112 -4.36 9.26 -11.89
C GLN A 112 -4.65 7.81 -12.35
N TYR A 113 -5.09 6.94 -11.43
CA TYR A 113 -5.51 5.56 -11.69
C TYR A 113 -7.03 5.40 -11.69
N SER A 114 -7.78 6.50 -11.74
CA SER A 114 -9.24 6.46 -11.68
C SER A 114 -9.82 5.65 -12.83
N GLN A 115 -10.70 4.71 -12.49
CA GLN A 115 -11.47 3.92 -13.43
C GLN A 115 -12.95 4.18 -13.18
N GLN A 116 -13.69 4.40 -14.25
CA GLN A 116 -15.13 4.51 -14.18
C GLN A 116 -15.74 3.13 -14.32
N LEU A 117 -16.41 2.67 -13.27
CA LEU A 117 -17.07 1.37 -13.24
C LEU A 117 -18.57 1.54 -13.45
N THR A 118 -19.16 0.61 -14.19
CA THR A 118 -20.60 0.53 -14.42
C THR A 118 -21.12 -0.84 -14.07
N LEU A 119 -22.30 -0.88 -13.45
CA LEU A 119 -22.84 -2.13 -12.94
C LEU A 119 -23.49 -2.95 -14.05
N ASP A 120 -23.30 -4.26 -13.96
CA ASP A 120 -23.80 -5.20 -14.96
C ASP A 120 -25.20 -5.72 -14.62
N LEU A 121 -26.18 -5.27 -15.38
CA LEU A 121 -27.59 -5.71 -15.33
C LEU A 121 -27.78 -7.22 -15.54
N ASN A 122 -26.81 -7.90 -16.16
CA ASN A 122 -26.86 -9.35 -16.34
C ASN A 122 -26.46 -10.11 -15.07
N THR A 123 -25.80 -9.44 -14.12
CA THR A 123 -25.31 -10.05 -12.87
C THR A 123 -26.12 -9.65 -11.65
N VAL A 124 -26.79 -8.50 -11.69
CA VAL A 124 -27.52 -7.92 -10.56
C VAL A 124 -28.61 -8.84 -10.02
N ASN A 125 -28.64 -9.07 -8.72
CA ASN A 125 -29.71 -9.86 -8.09
C ASN A 125 -31.11 -9.20 -8.20
N GLU A 126 -32.17 -10.00 -8.09
CA GLU A 126 -33.58 -9.58 -8.19
C GLU A 126 -34.01 -8.51 -7.17
N TYR A 127 -33.38 -8.44 -5.99
CA TYR A 127 -33.69 -7.44 -4.96
C TYR A 127 -32.89 -6.14 -5.08
N LEU A 128 -32.07 -6.01 -6.12
CA LEU A 128 -31.24 -4.82 -6.36
C LEU A 128 -31.77 -4.03 -7.55
N HIS A 129 -32.09 -2.77 -7.31
CA HIS A 129 -32.48 -1.81 -8.33
C HIS A 129 -31.27 -0.98 -8.76
N LEU A 130 -31.03 -0.89 -10.07
CA LEU A 130 -29.97 -0.06 -10.65
C LEU A 130 -30.57 1.21 -11.26
N SER A 131 -29.99 2.36 -10.94
CA SER A 131 -30.38 3.66 -11.50
C SER A 131 -29.16 4.49 -11.90
N GLU A 132 -29.42 5.70 -12.42
CA GLU A 132 -28.38 6.66 -12.85
C GLU A 132 -27.33 6.05 -13.79
N ASN A 133 -27.79 5.47 -14.90
CA ASN A 133 -26.93 4.77 -15.86
C ASN A 133 -26.12 3.63 -15.22
N ASN A 134 -26.76 2.86 -14.33
CA ASN A 134 -26.19 1.73 -13.59
C ASN A 134 -25.00 2.12 -12.72
N ARG A 135 -25.09 3.28 -12.05
CA ARG A 135 -24.07 3.75 -11.09
C ARG A 135 -24.56 3.76 -9.65
N VAL A 136 -25.88 3.76 -9.47
CA VAL A 136 -26.50 3.74 -8.14
C VAL A 136 -27.20 2.39 -7.96
N ILE A 137 -26.98 1.79 -6.79
CA ILE A 137 -27.63 0.54 -6.36
C ILE A 137 -28.51 0.88 -5.17
N THR A 138 -29.76 0.42 -5.23
CA THR A 138 -30.68 0.46 -4.10
C THR A 138 -31.15 -0.94 -3.80
N PHE A 139 -31.05 -1.35 -2.54
CA PHE A 139 -31.70 -2.58 -2.07
C PHE A 139 -33.20 -2.34 -1.90
N THR A 140 -34.01 -3.29 -2.37
CA THR A 140 -35.47 -3.24 -2.31
C THR A 140 -36.02 -4.57 -1.81
N ASP A 141 -37.07 -4.54 -0.99
CA ASP A 141 -37.76 -5.77 -0.53
C ASP A 141 -38.68 -6.40 -1.61
N THR A 142 -38.61 -5.93 -2.85
CA THR A 142 -39.45 -6.38 -3.96
C THR A 142 -38.61 -6.82 -5.14
N ASP A 143 -39.02 -7.91 -5.78
CA ASP A 143 -38.44 -8.40 -7.03
C ASP A 143 -38.54 -7.32 -8.14
N GLN A 144 -37.39 -6.97 -8.71
CA GLN A 144 -37.27 -6.01 -9.81
C GLN A 144 -37.60 -6.59 -11.18
N SER A 145 -37.96 -7.88 -11.26
CA SER A 145 -38.34 -8.61 -12.48
C SER A 145 -37.28 -8.55 -13.57
N HIS A 146 -36.00 -8.61 -13.18
CA HIS A 146 -34.91 -8.66 -14.13
C HIS A 146 -35.00 -9.92 -15.00
N PRO A 147 -34.72 -9.86 -16.32
CA PRO A 147 -34.74 -11.04 -17.17
C PRO A 147 -33.80 -12.13 -16.66
N ASP A 148 -34.22 -13.39 -16.75
CA ASP A 148 -33.36 -14.49 -16.32
C ASP A 148 -32.04 -14.52 -17.11
N HIS A 149 -30.93 -14.78 -16.41
CA HIS A 149 -29.59 -14.78 -16.99
C HIS A 149 -28.66 -15.70 -16.19
N PRO A 150 -27.80 -16.51 -16.84
CA PRO A 150 -26.90 -17.43 -16.14
C PRO A 150 -25.91 -16.72 -15.21
N ASP A 151 -25.49 -15.50 -15.57
CA ASP A 151 -24.59 -14.70 -14.73
C ASP A 151 -25.27 -13.99 -13.55
N ARG A 152 -26.61 -14.11 -13.41
CA ARG A 152 -27.38 -13.42 -12.38
C ARG A 152 -27.18 -14.07 -11.02
N PHE A 153 -26.80 -13.25 -10.03
CA PHE A 153 -26.71 -13.71 -8.65
C PHE A 153 -28.06 -14.05 -8.06
N ASP A 154 -28.16 -15.24 -7.48
CA ASP A 154 -29.37 -15.78 -6.87
C ASP A 154 -28.98 -16.90 -5.89
N PRO A 155 -29.33 -16.80 -4.60
CA PRO A 155 -30.31 -15.86 -4.01
C PRO A 155 -29.69 -14.59 -3.39
N VAL A 156 -28.36 -14.42 -3.48
CA VAL A 156 -27.66 -13.41 -2.67
C VAL A 156 -27.69 -12.03 -3.35
N PRO A 157 -28.05 -10.93 -2.65
CA PRO A 157 -28.16 -9.59 -3.22
C PRO A 157 -26.79 -8.98 -3.54
N GLN A 158 -26.28 -9.29 -4.74
CA GLN A 158 -24.96 -8.88 -5.22
C GLN A 158 -24.99 -8.47 -6.69
N VAL A 159 -23.96 -7.76 -7.13
CA VAL A 159 -23.79 -7.31 -8.52
C VAL A 159 -22.30 -7.14 -8.82
N LEU A 160 -21.90 -7.41 -10.07
CA LEU A 160 -20.58 -7.09 -10.58
C LEU A 160 -20.59 -5.83 -11.45
N CYS A 161 -19.42 -5.22 -11.58
CA CYS A 161 -19.18 -4.25 -12.63
C CYS A 161 -18.96 -4.96 -13.98
N ARG A 162 -19.25 -4.27 -15.08
CA ARG A 162 -19.01 -4.77 -16.44
C ARG A 162 -17.52 -4.82 -16.76
N GLU A 163 -16.80 -3.82 -16.28
CA GLU A 163 -15.38 -3.65 -16.52
C GLU A 163 -14.59 -4.64 -15.64
N SER A 164 -13.56 -5.23 -16.24
CA SER A 164 -12.54 -5.96 -15.48
C SER A 164 -11.40 -5.01 -15.14
N VAL A 165 -10.98 -5.01 -13.88
CA VAL A 165 -9.83 -4.22 -13.43
C VAL A 165 -8.55 -5.05 -13.55
N CYS A 166 -7.46 -4.42 -13.96
CA CYS A 166 -6.13 -5.03 -14.01
C CYS A 166 -5.05 -4.01 -13.68
N GLY A 167 -3.95 -4.46 -13.06
CA GLY A 167 -2.91 -3.55 -12.59
C GLY A 167 -3.36 -2.67 -11.44
N ARG A 168 -3.01 -1.37 -11.48
CA ARG A 168 -3.41 -0.38 -10.47
C ARG A 168 -4.68 0.33 -10.93
N CYS A 169 -5.74 0.24 -10.13
CA CYS A 169 -7.00 0.90 -10.40
C CYS A 169 -7.51 1.56 -9.11
N TYR A 170 -8.19 2.69 -9.28
CA TYR A 170 -8.82 3.42 -8.20
C TYR A 170 -10.27 3.73 -8.56
N TRP A 171 -11.17 3.56 -7.60
CA TRP A 171 -12.57 3.97 -7.72
C TRP A 171 -13.06 4.46 -6.36
N GLU A 172 -14.04 5.36 -6.41
CA GLU A 172 -14.71 5.89 -5.24
C GLU A 172 -16.20 5.62 -5.39
N LEU A 173 -16.88 5.38 -4.28
CA LEU A 173 -18.33 5.31 -4.24
C LEU A 173 -18.83 5.89 -2.92
N GLU A 174 -20.06 6.38 -2.94
CA GLU A 174 -20.78 6.77 -1.75
C GLU A 174 -21.73 5.63 -1.37
N TRP A 175 -21.82 5.31 -0.08
CA TRP A 175 -22.72 4.27 0.41
C TRP A 175 -23.39 4.68 1.73
N ARG A 176 -24.51 4.03 2.02
CA ARG A 176 -25.23 4.14 3.29
C ARG A 176 -25.78 2.77 3.68
N GLY A 177 -25.82 2.49 4.99
CA GLY A 177 -26.31 1.20 5.50
C GLY A 177 -25.26 0.08 5.42
N GLY A 178 -25.74 -1.17 5.41
CA GLY A 178 -24.90 -2.37 5.36
C GLY A 178 -24.49 -2.71 3.94
N VAL A 179 -23.42 -2.08 3.44
CA VAL A 179 -22.84 -2.34 2.11
C VAL A 179 -21.44 -2.92 2.27
N ARG A 180 -21.13 -3.96 1.49
CA ARG A 180 -19.78 -4.51 1.36
C ARG A 180 -19.25 -4.20 -0.03
N ILE A 181 -18.00 -3.78 -0.12
CA ILE A 181 -17.33 -3.49 -1.39
C ILE A 181 -16.36 -4.64 -1.66
N SER A 182 -16.40 -5.21 -2.86
CA SER A 182 -15.66 -6.44 -3.15
C SER A 182 -14.96 -6.40 -4.51
N VAL A 183 -13.88 -7.18 -4.61
CA VAL A 183 -13.23 -7.54 -5.87
C VAL A 183 -13.34 -9.04 -6.03
N SER A 184 -13.70 -9.53 -7.22
CA SER A 184 -13.82 -10.95 -7.49
C SER A 184 -13.32 -11.32 -8.88
N TYR A 185 -12.95 -12.59 -9.05
CA TYR A 185 -12.86 -13.17 -10.39
C TYR A 185 -14.26 -13.32 -11.00
N LYS A 186 -14.33 -13.27 -12.34
CA LYS A 186 -15.58 -13.48 -13.08
C LYS A 186 -16.09 -14.92 -12.97
N SER A 187 -15.22 -15.86 -12.60
CA SER A 187 -15.53 -17.29 -12.43
C SER A 187 -16.31 -17.62 -11.14
N ILE A 188 -16.53 -16.65 -10.25
CA ILE A 188 -17.28 -16.87 -9.01
C ILE A 188 -18.65 -17.49 -9.29
N SER A 189 -19.08 -18.41 -8.43
CA SER A 189 -20.40 -19.02 -8.57
C SER A 189 -21.50 -17.96 -8.48
N ARG A 190 -22.53 -18.11 -9.31
CA ARG A 190 -23.68 -17.18 -9.39
C ARG A 190 -24.90 -17.71 -8.64
N LYS A 191 -24.96 -19.03 -8.45
CA LYS A 191 -26.12 -19.75 -7.97
C LYS A 191 -25.77 -20.59 -6.75
N GLY A 192 -26.76 -20.78 -5.88
CA GLY A 192 -26.72 -21.74 -4.76
C GLY A 192 -26.82 -21.08 -3.38
N ALA A 193 -27.17 -21.88 -2.38
CA ALA A 193 -27.39 -21.41 -1.00
C ALA A 193 -26.13 -21.43 -0.11
N GLY A 194 -24.96 -21.75 -0.68
CA GLY A 194 -23.68 -21.84 0.03
C GLY A 194 -22.83 -20.57 -0.09
N TYR A 195 -21.69 -20.57 0.60
CA TYR A 195 -20.75 -19.44 0.63
C TYR A 195 -19.99 -19.20 -0.69
N GLU A 196 -20.00 -20.18 -1.59
CA GLU A 196 -19.30 -20.13 -2.88
C GLU A 196 -19.74 -18.99 -3.80
N CYS A 197 -20.97 -18.48 -3.62
CA CYS A 197 -21.49 -17.34 -4.39
C CYS A 197 -21.43 -16.01 -3.63
N VAL A 198 -21.03 -16.01 -2.35
CA VAL A 198 -21.00 -14.82 -1.49
C VAL A 198 -19.62 -14.18 -1.52
N PHE A 199 -19.54 -12.90 -1.88
CA PHE A 199 -18.28 -12.16 -1.89
C PHE A 199 -17.59 -12.18 -0.52
N GLY A 200 -16.30 -12.45 -0.54
CA GLY A 200 -15.44 -12.50 0.65
C GLY A 200 -15.58 -13.78 1.48
N CYS A 201 -16.39 -14.75 1.06
CA CYS A 201 -16.57 -16.04 1.73
C CYS A 201 -16.08 -17.24 0.91
N ASN A 202 -15.23 -16.98 -0.10
CA ASN A 202 -14.61 -17.98 -0.96
C ASN A 202 -13.20 -17.52 -1.38
N ASP A 203 -12.47 -18.38 -2.10
CA ASP A 203 -11.11 -18.12 -2.57
C ASP A 203 -11.03 -17.29 -3.87
N GLN A 204 -12.19 -16.88 -4.41
CA GLN A 204 -12.29 -16.10 -5.65
C GLN A 204 -12.66 -14.62 -5.43
N SER A 205 -12.85 -14.20 -4.19
CA SER A 205 -13.31 -12.85 -3.86
C SER A 205 -12.82 -12.34 -2.52
N TRP A 206 -12.68 -11.01 -2.44
CA TRP A 206 -12.24 -10.28 -1.25
C TRP A 206 -13.16 -9.09 -1.01
N SER A 207 -13.52 -8.83 0.25
CA SER A 207 -14.50 -7.80 0.63
C SER A 207 -14.03 -6.94 1.81
N LEU A 208 -14.49 -5.70 1.83
CA LEU A 208 -14.41 -4.75 2.96
C LEU A 208 -15.77 -4.63 3.67
#